data_AF-B4DG43-F1
#
_entry.id   AF-B4DG43-F1
#
_cell.length_a   1.000
_cell.length_b   1.000
_cell.length_c   1.000
_cell.angle_alpha   90.00
_cell.angle_beta   90.00
_cell.angle_gamma   90.00
#
_symmetry.space_group_name_H-M   'P 1'
#
loop_
_entity.id
_entity.type
_entity.pdbx_description
1 polymer ?
#
loop_
_entity_poly.entity_id
_entity_poly.type
_entity_poly.pdbx_seq_one_letter_code
_entity_poly.pdbx_strand_id
1 'polypeptide(L)'
;MAHVPWHEEVVQFVRELVDLIPEYEIACEHEHSNCLLIAHRKFKIGGEWWTWIDYNRFQELIQEYEDSGGSKTFSAKDYMARTPHWALFGANERSFDPKDTRHQRKNKSKAISGC
;
A
#
# COMPACT_ATOMS: atom_id res chain seq x y z
N MET A 1 -2.40 11.72 -22.30
CA MET A 1 -1.55 10.80 -21.50
C MET A 1 -0.06 11.00 -21.82
N ALA A 2 0.40 12.21 -22.17
CA ALA A 2 1.81 12.44 -22.53
C ALA A 2 2.71 12.80 -21.33
N HIS A 3 2.11 13.03 -20.15
CA HIS A 3 2.80 13.54 -18.95
C HIS A 3 2.52 12.72 -17.69
N VAL A 4 1.78 11.61 -17.82
CA VAL A 4 1.53 10.69 -16.70
C VAL A 4 2.51 9.54 -16.87
N PRO A 5 3.39 9.27 -15.88
CA PRO A 5 4.36 8.20 -15.99
C PRO A 5 3.68 6.84 -16.05
N TRP A 6 4.31 5.89 -16.72
CA TRP A 6 3.96 4.47 -16.66
C TRP A 6 4.28 3.92 -15.27
N HIS A 7 3.64 2.81 -14.91
CA HIS A 7 3.87 2.22 -13.59
C HIS A 7 5.31 1.79 -13.41
N GLU A 8 5.92 1.23 -14.44
CA GLU A 8 7.32 0.80 -14.48
C GLU A 8 8.28 1.98 -14.27
N GLU A 9 7.95 3.17 -14.78
CA GLU A 9 8.74 4.39 -14.56
C GLU A 9 8.66 4.85 -13.10
N VAL A 10 7.47 4.75 -12.49
CA VAL A 10 7.30 5.04 -11.05
C VAL A 10 8.03 4.01 -10.20
N VAL A 11 7.96 2.71 -10.54
CA VAL A 11 8.71 1.65 -9.84
C VAL A 11 10.21 1.92 -9.91
N GLN A 12 10.75 2.27 -11.09
CA GLN A 12 12.17 2.54 -11.25
C GLN A 12 12.60 3.76 -10.43
N PHE A 13 11.85 4.85 -10.48
CA PHE A 13 12.10 6.04 -9.66
C PHE A 13 12.09 5.71 -8.17
N VAL A 14 11.10 4.94 -7.70
CA VAL A 14 10.98 4.58 -6.28
C VAL A 14 12.12 3.65 -5.84
N ARG A 15 12.62 2.75 -6.70
CA ARG A 15 13.81 1.93 -6.41
C ARG A 15 15.04 2.80 -6.17
N GLU A 16 15.30 3.75 -7.07
CA GLU A 16 16.40 4.71 -6.90
C GLU A 16 16.21 5.57 -5.64
N LEU A 17 14.97 5.95 -5.31
CA LEU A 17 14.66 6.72 -4.12
C LEU A 17 14.93 5.94 -2.83
N VAL A 18 14.51 4.67 -2.72
CA VAL A 18 14.75 3.89 -1.50
C VAL A 18 16.22 3.57 -1.27
N ASP A 19 17.03 3.49 -2.33
CA ASP A 19 18.49 3.36 -2.21
C ASP A 19 19.14 4.59 -1.55
N LEU A 20 18.48 5.76 -1.64
CA LEU A 20 18.92 7.01 -0.99
C LEU A 20 18.33 7.22 0.41
N ILE A 21 17.37 6.39 0.84
CA ILE A 21 16.70 6.52 2.14
C ILE A 21 16.99 5.27 2.98
N PRO A 22 18.01 5.31 3.86
CA PRO A 22 18.35 4.19 4.71
C PRO A 22 17.13 3.66 5.49
N GLU A 23 17.10 2.35 5.66
CA GLU A 23 16.04 1.63 6.39
C GLU A 23 14.66 1.64 5.75
N TYR A 24 14.46 2.19 4.55
CA TYR A 24 13.21 2.08 3.80
C TYR A 24 13.33 1.08 2.66
N GLU A 25 12.23 0.38 2.39
CA GLU A 25 12.12 -0.56 1.26
C GLU A 25 10.69 -0.51 0.71
N ILE A 26 10.51 -1.00 -0.51
CA ILE A 26 9.17 -1.11 -1.12
C ILE A 26 8.41 -2.27 -0.46
N ALA A 27 7.23 -1.98 0.07
CA ALA A 27 6.35 -2.94 0.72
C ALA A 27 5.20 -3.39 -0.19
N CYS A 28 4.56 -2.45 -0.88
CA CYS A 28 3.36 -2.68 -1.69
C CYS A 28 3.41 -1.90 -3.01
N GLU A 29 2.68 -2.37 -4.02
CA GLU A 29 2.35 -1.60 -5.23
C GLU A 29 0.87 -1.71 -5.55
N HIS A 30 0.23 -0.59 -5.88
CA HIS A 30 -1.13 -0.58 -6.43
C HIS A 30 -1.07 0.01 -7.83
N GLU A 31 -0.81 -0.86 -8.81
CA GLU A 31 -0.57 -0.48 -10.21
C GLU A 31 -1.77 0.27 -10.80
N HIS A 32 -3.00 -0.09 -10.44
CA HIS A 32 -4.21 0.54 -10.96
C HIS A 32 -4.33 2.03 -10.61
N SER A 33 -3.76 2.43 -9.47
CA SER A 33 -3.66 3.83 -9.08
C SER A 33 -2.27 4.42 -9.33
N ASN A 34 -1.36 3.65 -9.94
CA ASN A 34 0.05 3.99 -10.12
C ASN A 34 0.72 4.46 -8.81
N CYS A 35 0.53 3.71 -7.74
CA CYS A 35 1.08 4.02 -6.41
C CYS A 35 1.99 2.91 -5.91
N LEU A 36 3.03 3.28 -5.16
CA LEU A 36 3.84 2.37 -4.36
C LEU A 36 3.85 2.81 -2.90
N LEU A 37 3.94 1.84 -2.00
CA LEU A 37 4.20 2.07 -0.58
C LEU A 37 5.66 1.72 -0.30
N ILE A 38 6.44 2.71 0.13
CA ILE A 38 7.73 2.49 0.80
C ILE A 38 7.51 2.51 2.31
N ALA A 39 8.10 1.55 3.02
CA ALA A 39 7.95 1.39 4.45
C ALA A 39 9.31 1.21 5.13
N HIS A 40 9.40 1.72 6.35
CA HIS A 40 10.58 1.53 7.18
C HIS A 40 10.68 0.07 7.62
N ARG A 41 11.89 -0.52 7.55
CA ARG A 41 12.24 -1.89 7.97
C ARG A 41 11.81 -2.26 9.39
N LYS A 42 11.50 -1.29 10.26
CA LYS A 42 10.92 -1.56 11.59
C LYS A 42 9.54 -2.25 11.52
N PHE A 43 8.88 -2.22 10.36
CA PHE A 43 7.65 -2.94 10.05
C PHE A 43 7.89 -4.21 9.22
N LYS A 44 9.15 -4.63 9.05
CA LYS A 44 9.52 -5.87 8.37
C LYS A 44 9.96 -6.89 9.42
N ILE A 45 9.02 -7.70 9.90
CA ILE A 45 9.25 -8.65 11.00
C ILE A 45 9.44 -10.03 10.41
N GLY A 46 10.59 -10.67 10.68
CA GLY A 46 10.89 -12.01 10.15
C GLY A 46 10.98 -12.08 8.62
N GLY A 47 11.29 -10.97 7.96
CA GLY A 47 11.31 -10.85 6.49
C GLY A 47 9.95 -10.53 5.87
N GLU A 48 8.89 -10.46 6.66
CA GLU A 48 7.52 -10.20 6.20
C GLU A 48 7.10 -8.77 6.51
N TRP A 49 6.31 -8.15 5.64
CA TRP A 49 5.78 -6.82 5.87
C TRP A 49 4.57 -6.84 6.80
N TRP A 50 4.55 -5.90 7.75
CA TRP A 50 3.48 -5.64 8.70
C TRP A 50 3.04 -4.17 8.58
N THR A 51 2.56 -3.79 7.40
CA THR A 51 2.16 -2.42 7.08
C THR A 51 0.66 -2.19 7.16
N TRP A 52 -0.12 -3.23 7.46
CA TRP A 52 -1.57 -3.14 7.61
C TRP A 52 -1.97 -2.72 9.03
N ILE A 53 -3.21 -2.25 9.16
CA ILE A 53 -3.78 -1.84 10.43
C ILE A 53 -4.69 -2.97 10.93
N ASP A 54 -4.36 -3.52 12.10
CA ASP A 54 -5.34 -4.27 12.89
C ASP A 54 -6.32 -3.27 13.50
N TYR A 55 -7.43 -3.04 12.82
CA TYR A 55 -8.44 -2.07 13.28
C TYR A 55 -9.06 -2.46 14.61
N ASN A 56 -9.26 -3.76 14.88
CA ASN A 56 -9.82 -4.18 16.17
C ASN A 56 -8.86 -3.79 17.29
N ARG A 57 -7.57 -4.12 17.13
CA ARG A 57 -6.54 -3.75 18.10
C ARG A 57 -6.36 -2.24 18.23
N PHE A 58 -6.40 -1.51 17.12
CA PHE A 58 -6.31 -0.05 17.14
C PHE A 58 -7.47 0.58 17.93
N GLN A 59 -8.70 0.11 17.76
CA GLN A 59 -9.85 0.63 18.50
C GLN A 59 -9.73 0.34 20.01
N GLU A 60 -9.26 -0.83 20.40
CA GLU A 60 -8.95 -1.15 21.80
C GLU A 60 -7.92 -0.17 22.39
N LEU A 61 -6.82 0.07 21.66
CA LEU A 61 -5.75 0.95 22.10
C LEU A 61 -6.20 2.42 22.23
N ILE A 62 -7.05 2.90 21.32
CA ILE A 62 -7.66 4.23 21.42
C ILE A 62 -8.55 4.32 22.66
N GLN A 63 -9.39 3.31 22.91
CA GLN A 63 -10.24 3.29 24.10
C GLN A 63 -9.39 3.33 25.39
N GLU A 64 -8.32 2.53 25.46
CA GLU A 64 -7.40 2.54 26.60
C GLU A 64 -6.69 3.89 26.79
N TYR A 65 -6.31 4.56 25.70
CA TYR A 65 -5.72 5.90 25.75
C TYR A 65 -6.70 6.91 26.33
N GLU A 66 -7.94 6.94 25.84
CA GLU A 66 -9.00 7.86 26.31
C GLU A 66 -9.36 7.61 27.78
N ASP A 67 -9.60 6.35 28.16
CA ASP A 67 -9.97 5.97 29.54
C ASP A 67 -8.86 6.33 30.55
N SER A 68 -7.61 6.35 30.10
CA SER A 68 -6.45 6.68 30.90
C SER A 68 -6.13 8.17 30.96
N GLY A 69 -6.91 9.03 30.30
CA GLY A 69 -6.63 10.45 30.15
C GLY A 69 -5.31 10.74 29.41
N GLY A 70 -4.94 9.87 28.47
CA GLY A 70 -3.71 9.98 27.69
C GLY A 70 -2.43 9.46 28.35
N SER A 71 -2.53 8.79 29.50
CA SER A 71 -1.36 8.21 30.19
C SER A 71 -0.91 6.88 29.56
N LYS A 72 -1.83 6.07 29.03
CA LYS A 72 -1.53 4.87 28.25
C LYS A 72 -1.36 5.22 26.77
N THR A 73 -0.12 5.44 26.35
CA THR A 73 0.21 5.70 24.94
C THR A 73 0.50 4.40 24.18
N PHE A 74 0.29 4.43 22.86
CA PHE A 74 0.64 3.33 21.96
C PHE A 74 1.26 3.87 20.67
N SER A 75 1.81 2.95 19.87
CA SER A 75 2.52 3.23 18.63
C SER A 75 2.00 2.37 17.48
N ALA A 76 2.42 2.67 16.25
CA ALA A 76 2.08 1.87 15.08
C ALA A 76 2.46 0.39 15.19
N LYS A 77 3.47 0.03 16.01
CA LYS A 77 3.85 -1.36 16.22
C LYS A 77 2.83 -2.15 17.04
N ASP A 78 2.00 -1.47 17.82
CA ASP A 78 1.04 -2.10 18.74
C ASP A 78 -0.25 -2.55 18.02
N TYR A 79 -0.50 -2.04 16.82
CA TYR A 79 -1.65 -2.37 15.98
C TYR A 79 -1.26 -2.74 14.54
N MET A 80 0.02 -2.98 14.26
CA MET A 80 0.43 -3.44 12.94
C MET A 80 -0.09 -4.86 12.68
N ALA A 81 -0.60 -5.09 11.49
CA ALA A 81 -1.00 -6.38 10.99
C ALA A 81 -0.15 -6.76 9.78
N ARG A 82 -0.01 -8.07 9.56
CA ARG A 82 0.69 -8.62 8.39
C ARG A 82 0.06 -8.09 7.11
N THR A 83 0.89 -7.59 6.21
CA THR A 83 0.48 -7.14 4.88
C THR A 83 -0.07 -8.34 4.10
N PRO A 84 -1.28 -8.26 3.55
CA PRO A 84 -1.85 -9.34 2.75
C PRO A 84 -0.96 -9.66 1.55
N HIS A 85 -0.87 -10.95 1.21
CA HIS A 85 0.01 -11.42 0.14
C HIS A 85 -0.29 -10.76 -1.21
N TRP A 86 -1.57 -10.54 -1.53
CA TRP A 86 -2.02 -9.87 -2.76
C TRP A 86 -1.61 -8.39 -2.81
N ALA A 87 -1.32 -7.77 -1.66
CA ALA A 87 -0.91 -6.37 -1.54
C ALA A 87 0.61 -6.17 -1.60
N LEU A 88 1.40 -7.26 -1.56
CA LEU A 88 2.85 -7.17 -1.58
C LEU A 88 3.35 -6.68 -2.94
N PHE A 89 4.48 -5.98 -2.93
CA PHE A 89 5.19 -5.63 -4.17
C PHE A 89 5.52 -6.90 -4.98
N GLY A 90 5.15 -6.92 -6.27
CA GLY A 90 5.33 -8.07 -7.15
C GLY A 90 4.28 -9.18 -7.00
N ALA A 91 3.21 -8.96 -6.23
CA ALA A 91 2.08 -9.88 -6.18
C ALA A 91 1.37 -9.98 -7.53
N ASN A 92 0.87 -11.16 -7.89
CA ASN A 92 0.17 -11.38 -9.17
C ASN A 92 -1.09 -10.51 -9.29
N GLU A 93 -1.74 -10.25 -8.18
CA GLU A 93 -2.94 -9.44 -8.05
C GLU A 93 -2.65 -7.94 -8.15
N ARG A 94 -1.38 -7.51 -8.06
CA ARG A 94 -0.96 -6.08 -8.16
C ARG A 94 -1.74 -5.18 -7.19
N SER A 95 -1.92 -5.66 -5.96
CA SER A 95 -2.76 -5.07 -4.89
C SER A 95 -4.24 -4.90 -5.18
N PHE A 96 -4.78 -5.62 -6.17
CA PHE A 96 -6.22 -5.75 -6.29
C PHE A 96 -6.73 -6.79 -5.28
N ASP A 97 -7.64 -6.39 -4.38
CA ASP A 97 -8.20 -7.32 -3.40
C ASP A 97 -8.91 -8.47 -4.13
N PRO A 98 -8.56 -9.75 -3.87
CA PRO A 98 -9.22 -10.91 -4.47
C PRO A 98 -10.74 -10.97 -4.22
N LYS A 99 -11.24 -10.29 -3.19
CA LYS A 99 -12.67 -10.19 -2.88
C LYS A 99 -13.40 -9.16 -3.73
N ASP A 100 -12.67 -8.22 -4.33
CA ASP A 100 -13.24 -7.20 -5.19
C ASP A 100 -13.49 -7.75 -6.60
N THR A 101 -14.55 -7.26 -7.25
CA THR A 101 -14.84 -7.61 -8.64
C THR A 101 -14.28 -6.55 -9.57
N ARG A 102 -13.33 -6.93 -10.42
CA ARG A 102 -12.71 -6.01 -11.39
C ARG A 102 -13.72 -5.61 -12.46
N HIS A 103 -14.21 -4.37 -12.38
CA HIS A 103 -15.13 -3.84 -13.39
C HIS A 103 -14.36 -3.23 -14.56
N GLN A 104 -14.14 -4.01 -15.61
CA GLN A 104 -13.65 -3.47 -16.87
C GLN A 104 -14.80 -2.83 -17.64
N ARG A 105 -14.69 -1.52 -17.91
CA ARG A 105 -15.59 -0.88 -18.86
C ARG A 105 -15.33 -1.50 -20.23
N LYS A 106 -16.33 -2.18 -20.80
CA LYS A 106 -16.26 -2.61 -22.20
C LYS A 106 -16.03 -1.35 -23.05
N ASN A 107 -14.93 -1.32 -23.80
CA ASN A 107 -14.70 -0.31 -24.83
C ASN A 107 -15.91 -0.34 -25.77
N LYS A 108 -16.82 0.64 -25.66
CA LYS A 108 -17.57 1.06 -26.84
C LYS A 108 -16.48 1.52 -27.81
N SER A 109 -16.33 0.79 -28.90
CA SER A 109 -15.50 1.19 -30.04
C SER A 109 -15.63 2.69 -30.25
N LYS A 110 -14.51 3.42 -30.16
CA LYS A 110 -14.43 4.79 -30.67
C LYS A 110 -14.86 4.72 -32.13
N ALA A 111 -16.06 5.20 -32.44
CA ALA A 111 -16.41 5.55 -33.80
C ALA A 111 -15.43 6.65 -34.20
N ILE A 112 -14.45 6.28 -35.03
CA ILE A 112 -13.66 7.22 -35.80
C ILE A 112 -14.65 7.88 -36.75
N SER A 113 -15.01 9.13 -36.48
CA SER A 113 -15.74 10.00 -37.40
C SER A 113 -15.52 11.44 -36.98
N GLY A 114 -14.78 12.19 -37.80
CA GLY A 114 -14.77 13.65 -37.75
C GLY A 114 -13.40 14.23 -38.04
N CYS A 115 -13.20 14.61 -39.30
CA CYS A 115 -12.28 15.67 -39.71
C CYS A 115 -12.56 16.98 -38.95
#